data_AF-A0A917C0W4-F1
#
_entry.id   AF-A0A917C0W4-F1
#
_cell.length_a   1.000
_cell.length_b   1.000
_cell.length_c   1.000
_cell.angle_alpha   90.00
_cell.angle_beta   90.00
_cell.angle_gamma   90.00
#
_symmetry.space_group_name_H-M   'P 1'
#
loop_
_entity.id
_entity.type
_entity.pdbx_description
1 polymer ?
#
loop_
_entity_poly.entity_id
_entity_poly.type
_entity_poly.pdbx_seq_one_letter_code
_entity_poly.pdbx_strand_id
1 'polypeptide(L)'
;MATKQAQARWRSRHQLVKKQLNVMAKHLIHEDLEEIARNYDLKGKGEAVTFATFVTKAMRQQAEYNPEAKRIMDLLENAYKRDRDIYRP
;
A
#
# COMPACT_ATOMS: atom_id res chain seq x y z
N MET A 1 21.08 -4.75 -4.93
CA MET A 1 19.80 -4.44 -5.60
C MET A 1 19.56 -5.42 -6.74
N ALA A 2 18.32 -5.88 -6.96
CA ALA A 2 18.00 -6.80 -8.06
C ALA A 2 18.22 -6.14 -9.44
N THR A 3 18.85 -6.87 -10.36
CA THR A 3 19.17 -6.39 -11.72
C THR A 3 17.91 -6.04 -12.51
N LYS A 4 18.01 -5.14 -13.50
CA LYS A 4 16.86 -4.74 -14.35
C LYS A 4 16.17 -5.95 -15.01
N GLN A 5 16.94 -6.95 -15.44
CA GLN A 5 16.40 -8.21 -15.98
C GLN A 5 15.65 -9.03 -14.93
N ALA A 6 16.18 -9.14 -13.71
CA ALA A 6 15.50 -9.85 -12.62
C ALA A 6 14.17 -9.16 -12.25
N GLN A 7 14.17 -7.83 -12.20
CA GLN A 7 12.95 -7.06 -11.97
C GLN A 7 11.94 -7.21 -13.12
N ALA A 8 12.38 -7.21 -14.38
CA ALA A 8 11.51 -7.40 -15.53
C ALA A 8 10.89 -8.80 -15.56
N ARG A 9 11.68 -9.85 -15.27
CA ARG A 9 11.19 -11.23 -15.14
C ARG A 9 10.18 -11.37 -14.01
N TRP A 10 10.45 -10.76 -12.85
CA TRP A 10 9.52 -10.77 -11.72
C TRP A 10 8.21 -10.06 -12.08
N ARG A 11 8.30 -8.86 -12.67
CA ARG A 11 7.12 -8.11 -13.13
C ARG A 11 6.31 -8.93 -14.12
N SER A 12 6.96 -9.62 -15.06
CA SER A 12 6.30 -10.50 -16.04
C SER A 12 5.53 -11.67 -15.41
N ARG A 13 6.14 -12.35 -14.43
CA ARG A 13 5.47 -13.47 -13.73
C ARG A 13 4.34 -13.02 -12.81
N HIS A 14 4.42 -11.81 -12.25
CA HIS A 14 3.47 -11.29 -11.27
C HIS A 14 2.59 -10.16 -11.85
N GLN A 15 2.44 -10.07 -13.18
CA GLN A 15 1.66 -9.01 -13.81
C GLN A 15 0.20 -9.00 -13.34
N LEU A 16 -0.37 -10.17 -13.10
CA LEU A 16 -1.75 -10.32 -12.62
C LEU A 16 -1.90 -9.79 -11.19
N VAL A 17 -0.97 -10.11 -10.29
CA VAL A 17 -0.94 -9.58 -8.92
C VAL A 17 -0.78 -8.06 -8.92
N LYS A 18 0.09 -7.52 -9.79
CA LYS A 18 0.28 -6.07 -9.92
C LYS A 18 -0.96 -5.37 -10.50
N LYS A 19 -1.61 -5.97 -11.50
CA LYS A 19 -2.88 -5.46 -12.05
C LYS A 19 -3.99 -5.48 -11.01
N GLN A 20 -4.11 -6.55 -10.23
CA GLN A 20 -5.08 -6.66 -9.12
C GLN A 20 -4.89 -5.55 -8.07
N LEU A 21 -3.65 -5.36 -7.60
CA LEU A 21 -3.33 -4.30 -6.63
C LEU A 21 -3.55 -2.89 -7.19
N ASN A 22 -3.38 -2.70 -8.50
CA ASN A 22 -3.68 -1.42 -9.17
C ASN A 22 -5.19 -1.15 -9.32
N VAL A 23 -6.04 -2.19 -9.31
CA VAL A 23 -7.50 -2.08 -9.49
C VAL A 23 -8.24 -2.00 -8.15
N MET A 24 -7.65 -2.55 -7.08
CA MET A 24 -8.24 -2.59 -5.73
C MET A 24 -8.67 -1.23 -5.15
N ALA A 25 -8.03 -0.12 -5.53
CA ALA A 25 -8.17 1.16 -4.82
C ALA A 25 -9.16 2.15 -5.46
N LYS A 26 -9.93 1.76 -6.49
CA LYS A 26 -10.69 2.67 -7.39
C LYS A 26 -9.82 3.72 -8.13
N HIS A 27 -8.68 4.11 -7.57
CA HIS A 27 -7.61 4.91 -8.13
C HIS A 27 -6.42 4.02 -8.51
N LEU A 28 -5.61 4.48 -9.46
CA LEU A 28 -4.33 3.82 -9.74
C LEU A 28 -3.41 4.08 -8.54
N ILE A 29 -2.94 3.03 -7.86
CA ILE A 29 -2.00 3.14 -6.72
C ILE A 29 -0.78 4.04 -7.00
N HIS A 30 -0.41 4.18 -8.28
CA HIS A 30 0.65 5.07 -8.70
C HIS A 30 0.30 6.55 -8.53
N GLU A 31 -0.95 6.95 -8.67
CA GLU A 31 -1.47 8.30 -8.42
C GLU A 31 -1.53 8.55 -6.91
N ASP A 32 -2.06 7.60 -6.13
CA ASP A 32 -2.10 7.68 -4.66
C ASP A 32 -0.69 7.86 -4.07
N LEU A 33 0.29 7.11 -4.55
CA LEU A 33 1.68 7.25 -4.10
C LEU A 33 2.30 8.59 -4.50
N GLU A 34 1.86 9.17 -5.62
CA GLU A 34 2.28 10.50 -6.05
C GLU A 34 1.64 11.58 -5.18
N GLU A 35 0.37 11.41 -4.83
CA GLU A 35 -0.36 12.29 -3.93
C GLU A 35 0.24 12.24 -2.51
N ILE A 36 0.48 11.05 -1.96
CA ILE A 36 1.16 10.88 -0.67
C ILE A 36 2.52 11.58 -0.71
N ALA A 37 3.30 11.40 -1.78
CA ALA A 37 4.59 12.06 -1.89
C ALA A 37 4.46 13.59 -1.85
N ARG A 38 3.47 14.16 -2.54
CA ARG A 38 3.23 15.61 -2.52
C ARG A 38 2.74 16.11 -1.16
N ASN A 39 1.76 15.43 -0.58
CA ASN A 39 1.10 15.86 0.66
C ASN A 39 2.03 15.80 1.88
N TYR A 40 3.01 14.91 1.85
CA TYR A 40 3.97 14.71 2.93
C TYR A 40 5.40 15.20 2.58
N ASP A 41 5.57 15.96 1.50
CA ASP A 41 6.87 16.50 1.03
C ASP A 41 7.98 15.43 0.92
N LEU A 42 7.65 14.31 0.26
CA LEU A 42 8.55 13.18 0.06
C LEU A 42 9.20 13.23 -1.32
N LYS A 43 10.37 12.59 -1.45
CA LYS A 43 11.18 12.44 -2.67
C LYS A 43 10.60 11.38 -3.62
N GLY A 44 9.32 11.55 -3.94
CA GLY A 44 8.57 10.74 -4.90
C GLY A 44 8.04 9.42 -4.36
N LYS A 45 7.51 8.60 -5.26
CA LYS A 45 6.74 7.38 -4.94
C LYS A 45 7.52 6.35 -4.12
N GLY A 46 8.85 6.28 -4.30
CA GLY A 46 9.70 5.36 -3.56
C GLY A 46 9.76 5.69 -2.06
N GLU A 47 9.86 6.97 -1.74
CA GLU A 47 9.80 7.42 -0.35
C GLU A 47 8.37 7.33 0.20
N ALA A 48 7.34 7.60 -0.62
CA ALA A 48 5.94 7.40 -0.24
C ALA A 48 5.62 5.95 0.19
N VAL A 49 6.15 4.94 -0.51
CA VAL A 49 6.00 3.53 -0.09
C VAL A 49 6.65 3.27 1.27
N THR A 50 7.86 3.80 1.47
CA THR A 50 8.59 3.68 2.74
C THR A 50 7.82 4.34 3.87
N PHE A 51 7.33 5.56 3.63
CA PHE A 51 6.53 6.33 4.56
C PHE A 51 5.23 5.62 4.94
N ALA A 52 4.46 5.14 3.97
CA ALA A 52 3.22 4.40 4.22
C ALA A 52 3.47 3.14 5.05
N THR A 53 4.57 2.42 4.80
CA THR A 53 4.98 1.25 5.58
C THR A 53 5.34 1.65 7.03
N PHE A 54 6.09 2.74 7.19
CA PHE A 54 6.47 3.26 8.51
C PHE A 54 5.23 3.65 9.33
N VAL A 55 4.35 4.47 8.76
CA VAL A 55 3.11 4.92 9.41
C VAL A 55 2.23 3.74 9.80
N THR A 56 2.07 2.74 8.91
CA THR A 56 1.27 1.54 9.21
C THR A 56 1.84 0.78 10.41
N LYS A 57 3.16 0.60 10.47
CA LYS A 57 3.82 -0.07 11.61
C LYS A 57 3.67 0.73 12.91
N ALA A 58 3.87 2.04 12.84
CA ALA A 58 3.72 2.93 13.99
C ALA A 58 2.28 2.94 14.53
N MET A 59 1.29 2.99 13.63
CA MET A 59 -0.13 2.90 14.00
C MET A 59 -0.48 1.56 14.63
N ARG A 60 0.07 0.45 14.12
CA ARG A 60 -0.11 -0.87 14.74
C ARG A 60 0.49 -0.93 16.15
N GLN A 61 1.66 -0.34 16.35
CA GLN A 61 2.25 -0.25 17.69
C GLN A 61 1.37 0.60 18.62
N GLN A 62 0.89 1.76 18.14
CA GLN A 62 -0.06 2.60 18.88
C GLN A 62 -1.34 1.88 19.30
N ALA A 63 -1.86 0.99 18.44
CA ALA A 63 -3.03 0.19 18.74
C ALA A 63 -2.86 -0.77 19.93
N GLU A 64 -1.63 -1.06 20.37
CA GLU A 64 -1.39 -1.93 21.54
C GLU A 64 -1.76 -1.23 22.86
N TYR A 65 -1.74 0.10 22.90
CA TYR A 65 -1.98 0.88 24.11
C TYR A 65 -3.04 1.98 23.95
N ASN A 66 -3.56 2.20 22.74
CA ASN A 66 -4.65 3.14 22.48
C ASN A 66 -5.86 2.42 21.84
N PRO A 67 -6.99 2.28 22.57
CA PRO A 67 -8.19 1.61 22.07
C PRO A 67 -8.78 2.24 20.80
N GLU A 68 -8.70 3.56 20.64
CA GLU A 68 -9.20 4.23 19.43
C GLU A 68 -8.30 3.95 18.23
N ALA A 69 -6.97 3.96 18.43
CA ALA A 69 -6.03 3.58 17.37
C ALA A 69 -6.27 2.13 16.92
N LYS A 70 -6.55 1.22 17.87
CA LYS A 70 -6.93 -0.16 17.58
C LYS A 70 -8.22 -0.23 16.77
N ARG A 71 -9.27 0.46 17.20
CA ARG A 71 -10.57 0.49 16.50
C ARG A 71 -10.43 0.98 15.07
N ILE A 72 -9.65 2.05 14.84
CA ILE A 72 -9.41 2.58 13.50
C ILE A 72 -8.62 1.59 12.64
N MET A 73 -7.55 1.00 13.17
CA MET A 73 -6.76 -0.01 12.45
C MET A 73 -7.59 -1.22 12.05
N ASP A 74 -8.40 -1.76 12.96
CA ASP A 74 -9.27 -2.90 12.68
C ASP A 74 -10.30 -2.56 11.58
N LEU A 75 -10.88 -1.34 11.60
CA LEU A 75 -11.81 -0.88 10.56
C LEU A 75 -11.14 -0.78 9.19
N LEU A 76 -9.96 -0.17 9.11
CA LEU A 76 -9.23 0.01 7.86
C LEU A 76 -8.72 -1.32 7.29
N GLU A 77 -8.23 -2.23 8.15
CA GLU A 77 -7.81 -3.56 7.74
C GLU A 77 -8.98 -4.37 7.17
N ASN A 78 -10.14 -4.33 7.83
CA ASN A 78 -11.35 -5.01 7.35
C ASN A 78 -11.85 -4.43 6.04
N ALA A 79 -11.85 -3.10 5.88
CA ALA A 79 -12.19 -2.46 4.62
C ALA A 79 -11.25 -2.89 3.49
N TYR A 80 -9.94 -2.84 3.72
CA TYR A 80 -8.94 -3.26 2.73
C TYR A 80 -9.11 -4.73 2.31
N LYS A 81 -9.32 -5.64 3.27
CA LYS A 81 -9.54 -7.07 2.97
C LYS A 81 -10.81 -7.32 2.18
N ARG A 82 -11.91 -6.67 2.57
CA ARG A 82 -13.20 -6.76 1.85
C ARG A 82 -13.04 -6.29 0.41
N ASP A 83 -12.43 -5.13 0.22
CA ASP A 83 -12.29 -4.54 -1.11
C ASP A 83 -11.29 -5.33 -1.96
N ARG A 84 -10.24 -5.91 -1.34
CA ARG A 84 -9.32 -6.84 -2.02
C ARG A 84 -10.05 -7.98 -2.69
N ASP A 85 -10.98 -8.60 -1.98
CA ASP A 85 -11.65 -9.80 -2.44
C ASP A 85 -12.72 -9.46 -3.50
N ILE A 86 -13.27 -8.24 -3.50
CA ILE A 86 -14.19 -7.72 -4.54
C ILE A 86 -13.48 -7.50 -5.88
N TYR A 87 -12.25 -6.99 -5.86
CA TYR A 87 -11.48 -6.69 -7.07
C TYR A 87 -10.48 -7.80 -7.46
N ARG A 88 -10.63 -8.98 -6.86
CA ARG A 88 -9.88 -10.19 -7.21
C ARG A 88 -10.59 -10.86 -8.40
N PRO A 89 -9.98 -10.91 -9.61
CA PRO A 89 -10.51 -11.68 -10.74
C PRO A 89 -10.51 -13.18 -10.45
#